data_AF-H0WKA9-F1
#
_entry.id   AF-H0WKA9-F1
#
_cell.length_a   1.000
_cell.length_b   1.000
_cell.length_c   1.000
_cell.angle_alpha   90.00
_cell.angle_beta   90.00
_cell.angle_gamma   90.00
#
_symmetry.space_group_name_H-M   'P 1'
#
loop_
_entity.id
_entity.type
_entity.pdbx_description
1 polymer ?
#
loop_
_entity_poly.entity_id
_entity_poly.type
_entity_poly.pdbx_seq_one_letter_code
_entity_poly.pdbx_strand_id
1 'polypeptide(L)'
;MAFLPSWVYVLVGCFSASSVGASDLSDMEPTLWKESPGQFSDYRVENGKYLIDPWNYTKRMGMYKILLNQTARYFEKFAPENEQNILWGLPLQYGWQYRTGRLADPTGRTDCGSASGDPLCVSVDSWWADLNYFLSSLPFLAAVDSGIMGISSDQVMLLPPPKDQMRFCYDVSSCRSSFHETMNKWNAFYQYLQTPSSNFDDLLKYLWIAHTSTLEDTFKSFEDRCGYYSKPEERFERNWVVAVEYLAALSFPTTLIRSYKFQKGLPPRVLLKTDVVPFISDFTAFQNIVLFALNVLNKLDKLIG
;
A
#
# COMPACT_ATOMS: atom_id res chain seq x y z
N MET A 1 10.01 16.97 -22.19
CA MET A 1 10.96 16.15 -21.42
C MET A 1 11.21 16.86 -20.10
N ALA A 2 10.48 16.48 -19.04
CA ALA A 2 10.78 16.99 -17.70
C ALA A 2 12.07 16.30 -17.23
N PHE A 3 13.09 17.08 -16.89
CA PHE A 3 14.31 16.54 -16.29
C PHE A 3 13.95 16.05 -14.88
N LEU A 4 14.00 14.74 -14.66
CA LEU A 4 13.80 14.17 -13.33
C LEU A 4 14.94 14.63 -12.40
N PRO A 5 14.63 15.14 -11.19
CA PRO A 5 15.66 15.59 -10.26
C PRO A 5 16.68 14.48 -9.95
N SER A 6 17.96 14.83 -9.83
CA SER A 6 19.05 13.88 -9.51
C SER A 6 18.77 13.04 -8.26
N TRP A 7 18.03 13.58 -7.30
CA TRP A 7 17.62 12.91 -6.08
C TRP A 7 16.59 11.78 -6.29
N VAL A 8 15.81 11.82 -7.37
CA VAL A 8 14.94 10.69 -7.74
C VAL A 8 15.80 9.48 -8.09
N TYR A 9 16.90 9.69 -8.84
CA TYR A 9 17.84 8.62 -9.15
C TYR A 9 18.63 8.17 -7.92
N VAL A 10 18.88 9.05 -6.95
CA VAL A 10 19.43 8.64 -5.65
C VAL A 10 18.43 7.75 -4.91
N LEU A 11 17.14 8.11 -4.87
CA LEU A 11 16.09 7.28 -4.29
C LEU A 11 16.04 5.91 -4.99
N VAL A 12 15.90 5.89 -6.32
CA VAL A 12 15.85 4.65 -7.12
C VAL A 12 17.14 3.83 -6.98
N GLY A 13 18.29 4.49 -6.93
CA GLY A 13 19.61 3.87 -6.74
C GLY A 13 19.75 3.27 -5.33
N CYS A 14 19.32 4.00 -4.30
CA CYS A 14 19.18 3.50 -2.93
C CYS A 14 18.24 2.28 -2.87
N PHE A 15 17.16 2.30 -3.65
CA PHE A 15 16.20 1.20 -3.74
C PHE A 15 16.67 0.03 -4.62
N SER A 16 17.71 0.23 -5.44
CA SER A 16 18.27 -0.79 -6.35
C SER A 16 19.60 -1.37 -5.85
N ALA A 17 20.31 -0.69 -4.95
CA ALA A 17 21.59 -1.13 -4.42
C ALA A 17 21.41 -1.98 -3.16
N SER A 18 21.58 -3.32 -3.27
CA SER A 18 22.40 -4.12 -2.34
C SER A 18 22.27 -5.65 -2.49
N SER A 19 23.35 -6.28 -2.01
CA SER A 19 23.83 -7.67 -1.99
C SER A 19 22.82 -8.81 -2.05
N VAL A 20 23.20 -9.83 -2.83
CA VAL A 20 22.60 -11.17 -2.86
C VAL A 20 23.08 -11.92 -1.62
N GLY A 21 22.29 -11.92 -0.55
CA GLY A 21 22.27 -13.02 0.40
C GLY A 21 21.09 -13.90 0.04
N ALA A 22 21.30 -15.21 -0.15
CA ALA A 22 20.21 -16.16 -0.34
C ALA A 22 19.31 -16.10 0.90
N SER A 23 18.19 -15.41 0.76
CA SER A 23 17.09 -15.39 1.74
C SER A 23 15.96 -16.12 1.04
N ASP A 24 15.30 -17.04 1.74
CA ASP A 24 14.16 -17.73 1.17
C ASP A 24 13.06 -16.69 0.90
N LEU A 25 12.31 -16.83 -0.20
CA LEU A 25 11.25 -15.88 -0.54
C LEU A 25 10.21 -15.72 0.58
N SER A 26 10.03 -16.77 1.39
CA SER A 26 9.18 -16.74 2.58
C SER A 26 9.64 -15.74 3.66
N ASP A 27 10.95 -15.46 3.73
CA ASP A 27 11.49 -14.47 4.67
C ASP A 27 11.18 -13.03 4.25
N MET A 28 10.73 -12.86 3.00
CA MET A 28 10.35 -11.57 2.42
C MET A 28 8.85 -11.30 2.55
N GLU A 29 8.06 -12.27 3.02
CA GLU A 29 6.62 -12.11 3.20
C GLU A 29 6.30 -11.04 4.26
N PRO A 30 5.15 -10.34 4.13
CA PRO A 30 4.69 -9.39 5.14
C PRO A 30 4.50 -10.04 6.52
N THR A 31 4.49 -9.21 7.56
CA THR A 31 4.19 -9.64 8.93
C THR A 31 2.83 -10.34 9.01
N LEU A 32 2.76 -11.46 9.73
CA LEU A 32 1.58 -12.32 9.88
C LEU A 32 0.96 -12.84 8.57
N TRP A 33 1.76 -12.94 7.49
CA TRP A 33 1.27 -13.38 6.19
C TRP A 33 0.69 -14.79 6.20
N LYS A 34 1.28 -15.72 6.96
CA LYS A 34 0.84 -17.12 7.03
C LYS A 34 -0.47 -17.25 7.78
N GLU A 35 -0.65 -16.44 8.80
CA GLU A 35 -1.83 -16.35 9.67
C GLU A 35 -3.01 -15.65 8.99
N SER A 36 -2.75 -14.83 7.96
CA SER A 36 -3.77 -14.15 7.19
C SER A 36 -4.56 -15.09 6.26
N PRO A 37 -5.88 -14.85 6.09
CA PRO A 37 -6.74 -15.56 5.14
C PRO A 37 -6.11 -15.68 3.74
N GLY A 38 -6.13 -16.87 3.16
CA GLY A 38 -5.57 -17.15 1.84
C GLY A 38 -6.61 -17.30 0.72
N GLN A 39 -7.89 -17.43 1.09
CA GLN A 39 -9.02 -17.69 0.19
C GLN A 39 -10.32 -17.14 0.80
N PHE A 40 -11.35 -16.95 -0.04
CA PHE A 40 -12.63 -16.36 0.40
C PHE A 40 -13.34 -17.15 1.51
N SER A 41 -13.25 -18.49 1.48
CA SER A 41 -13.87 -19.37 2.49
C SER A 41 -13.29 -19.23 3.89
N ASP A 42 -12.14 -18.56 4.04
CA ASP A 42 -11.54 -18.26 5.35
C ASP A 42 -12.23 -17.06 6.05
N TYR A 43 -13.10 -16.34 5.34
CA TYR A 43 -13.94 -15.28 5.90
C TYR A 43 -15.33 -15.78 6.29
N ARG A 44 -15.97 -15.04 7.20
CA ARG A 44 -17.37 -15.28 7.56
C ARG A 44 -18.26 -15.01 6.34
N VAL A 45 -19.25 -15.87 6.14
CA VAL A 45 -20.30 -15.69 5.14
C VAL A 45 -21.61 -15.32 5.84
N GLU A 46 -22.29 -14.29 5.34
CA GLU A 46 -23.62 -13.89 5.80
C GLU A 46 -24.46 -13.43 4.62
N ASN A 47 -25.69 -13.93 4.49
CA ASN A 47 -26.60 -13.66 3.37
C ASN A 47 -25.94 -13.88 1.99
N GLY A 48 -25.09 -14.91 1.87
CA GLY A 48 -24.38 -15.24 0.63
C GLY A 48 -23.19 -14.34 0.30
N LYS A 49 -22.78 -13.45 1.20
CA LYS A 49 -21.64 -12.54 1.03
C LYS A 49 -20.50 -12.88 1.96
N TYR A 50 -19.27 -12.86 1.45
CA TYR A 50 -18.05 -12.87 2.25
C TYR A 50 -17.89 -11.52 2.93
N LEU A 51 -17.89 -11.51 4.27
CA LEU A 51 -17.67 -10.31 5.07
C LEU A 51 -16.20 -10.21 5.46
N ILE A 52 -15.56 -9.15 5.01
CA ILE A 52 -14.16 -8.86 5.33
C ILE A 52 -14.12 -7.65 6.23
N ASP A 53 -13.44 -7.75 7.37
CA ASP A 53 -13.17 -6.61 8.25
C ASP A 53 -11.83 -5.96 7.88
N PRO A 54 -11.80 -4.89 7.07
CA PRO A 54 -10.54 -4.24 6.75
C PRO A 54 -9.96 -3.49 7.97
N TRP A 55 -10.69 -3.32 9.07
CA TRP A 55 -10.20 -2.68 10.29
C TRP A 55 -9.50 -3.66 11.23
N ASN A 56 -9.36 -4.92 10.81
CA ASN A 56 -8.46 -5.90 11.38
C ASN A 56 -7.28 -6.18 10.44
N TYR A 57 -6.06 -6.13 10.97
CA TYR A 57 -4.82 -6.28 10.20
C TYR A 57 -4.77 -7.56 9.37
N THR A 58 -5.01 -8.71 10.01
CA THR A 58 -4.89 -10.01 9.32
C THR A 58 -5.95 -10.16 8.24
N LYS A 59 -7.16 -9.63 8.48
CA LYS A 59 -8.28 -9.68 7.54
C LYS A 59 -8.05 -8.76 6.34
N ARG A 60 -7.53 -7.54 6.53
CA ARG A 60 -7.11 -6.69 5.40
C ARG A 60 -5.94 -7.30 4.64
N MET A 61 -4.94 -7.85 5.34
CA MET A 61 -3.81 -8.53 4.72
C MET A 61 -4.25 -9.72 3.86
N GLY A 62 -5.29 -10.45 4.30
CA GLY A 62 -5.88 -11.54 3.52
C GLY A 62 -6.48 -11.09 2.19
N MET A 63 -6.97 -9.84 2.07
CA MET A 63 -7.41 -9.29 0.77
C MET A 63 -6.25 -9.26 -0.23
N TYR A 64 -5.08 -8.80 0.19
CA TYR A 64 -3.89 -8.79 -0.65
C TYR A 64 -3.39 -10.20 -0.99
N LYS A 65 -3.44 -11.12 -0.03
CA LYS A 65 -3.05 -12.52 -0.23
C LYS A 65 -3.92 -13.22 -1.27
N ILE A 66 -5.24 -13.05 -1.18
CA ILE A 66 -6.17 -13.56 -2.18
C ILE A 66 -5.90 -12.91 -3.54
N LEU A 67 -5.73 -11.58 -3.59
CA LEU A 67 -5.43 -10.87 -4.82
C LEU A 67 -4.17 -11.41 -5.51
N LEU A 68 -3.08 -11.61 -4.76
CA LEU A 68 -1.83 -12.17 -5.27
C LEU A 68 -2.00 -13.61 -5.74
N ASN A 69 -2.74 -14.44 -5.01
CA ASN A 69 -3.01 -15.82 -5.40
C ASN A 69 -3.83 -15.89 -6.69
N GLN A 70 -4.90 -15.10 -6.80
CA GLN A 70 -5.80 -15.10 -7.97
C GLN A 70 -5.13 -14.52 -9.23
N THR A 71 -4.15 -13.63 -9.04
CA THR A 71 -3.39 -13.05 -10.15
C THR A 71 -2.14 -13.85 -10.53
N ALA A 72 -1.72 -14.82 -9.72
CA ALA A 72 -0.44 -15.52 -9.89
C ALA A 72 -0.26 -16.14 -11.28
N ARG A 73 -1.31 -16.79 -11.80
CA ARG A 73 -1.30 -17.42 -13.14
C ARG A 73 -0.92 -16.48 -14.28
N TYR A 74 -1.19 -15.18 -14.15
CA TYR A 74 -0.88 -14.19 -15.17
C TYR A 74 0.59 -13.73 -15.12
N PHE A 75 1.26 -13.95 -13.99
CA PHE A 75 2.67 -13.61 -13.76
C PHE A 75 3.64 -14.78 -13.91
N GLU A 76 3.14 -16.02 -14.03
CA GLU A 76 3.98 -17.23 -14.25
C GLU A 76 4.90 -17.11 -15.47
N LYS A 77 4.50 -16.33 -16.50
CA LYS A 77 5.33 -16.06 -17.67
C LYS A 77 6.55 -15.18 -17.41
N PHE A 78 6.61 -14.49 -16.26
CA PHE A 78 7.71 -13.60 -15.91
C PHE A 78 8.70 -14.25 -14.93
N ALA A 79 8.22 -15.09 -14.00
CA ALA A 79 9.04 -15.86 -13.06
C ALA A 79 8.22 -16.94 -12.34
N PRO A 80 8.88 -17.98 -11.78
CA PRO A 80 8.23 -18.91 -10.87
C PRO A 80 7.82 -18.23 -9.54
N GLU A 81 7.04 -18.95 -8.73
CA GLU A 81 6.75 -18.60 -7.32
C GLU A 81 6.11 -17.22 -7.10
N ASN A 82 5.47 -16.66 -8.14
CA ASN A 82 4.75 -15.38 -8.09
C ASN A 82 5.64 -14.17 -7.70
N GLU A 83 6.97 -14.29 -7.73
CA GLU A 83 7.88 -13.26 -7.21
C GLU A 83 7.84 -11.95 -8.02
N GLN A 84 7.55 -12.05 -9.32
CA GLN A 84 7.44 -10.91 -10.25
C GLN A 84 6.04 -10.29 -10.26
N ASN A 85 5.12 -10.73 -9.41
CA ASN A 85 3.82 -10.10 -9.32
C ASN A 85 3.95 -8.67 -8.79
N ILE A 86 3.63 -7.69 -9.63
CA ILE A 86 3.82 -6.29 -9.29
C ILE A 86 2.82 -5.78 -8.25
N LEU A 87 1.84 -6.60 -7.84
CA LEU A 87 0.95 -6.28 -6.74
C LEU A 87 1.59 -6.49 -5.35
N TRP A 88 2.79 -7.09 -5.27
CA TRP A 88 3.52 -7.31 -4.00
C TRP A 88 3.83 -6.02 -3.24
N GLY A 89 3.95 -4.87 -3.93
CA GLY A 89 4.14 -3.57 -3.28
C GLY A 89 3.05 -3.24 -2.26
N LEU A 90 1.79 -3.61 -2.52
CA LEU A 90 0.66 -3.30 -1.65
C LEU A 90 0.76 -3.99 -0.28
N PRO A 91 0.84 -5.33 -0.17
CA PRO A 91 0.94 -6.00 1.13
C PRO A 91 2.26 -5.75 1.85
N LEU A 92 3.37 -5.53 1.15
CA LEU A 92 4.65 -5.22 1.79
C LEU A 92 4.63 -3.85 2.45
N GLN A 93 4.06 -2.85 1.77
CA GLN A 93 3.85 -1.52 2.36
C GLN A 93 2.90 -1.59 3.56
N TYR A 94 1.82 -2.37 3.46
CA TYR A 94 0.88 -2.57 4.57
C TYR A 94 1.54 -3.26 5.78
N GLY A 95 2.37 -4.28 5.53
CA GLY A 95 3.18 -4.94 6.56
C GLY A 95 4.20 -4.00 7.22
N TRP A 96 4.78 -3.05 6.46
CA TRP A 96 5.61 -2.00 7.03
C TRP A 96 4.82 -1.04 7.91
N GLN A 97 3.63 -0.62 7.49
CA GLN A 97 2.78 0.24 8.31
C GLN A 97 2.41 -0.43 9.64
N TYR A 98 2.11 -1.73 9.60
CA TYR A 98 1.81 -2.52 10.80
C TYR A 98 2.98 -2.57 11.78
N ARG A 99 4.13 -3.10 11.34
CA ARG A 99 5.29 -3.32 12.24
C ARG A 99 5.90 -2.03 12.78
N THR A 100 5.62 -0.88 12.16
CA THR A 100 6.13 0.42 12.59
C THR A 100 5.15 1.23 13.45
N GLY A 101 3.97 0.66 13.75
CA GLY A 101 2.94 1.29 14.57
C GLY A 101 2.09 2.33 13.84
N ARG A 102 2.21 2.43 12.52
CA ARG A 102 1.50 3.44 11.73
C ARG A 102 0.01 3.13 11.58
N LEU A 103 -0.41 1.88 11.76
CA LEU A 103 -1.82 1.49 11.73
C LEU A 103 -2.55 1.68 13.08
N ALA A 104 -1.81 1.95 14.15
CA ALA A 104 -2.37 2.17 15.49
C ALA A 104 -3.04 3.55 15.61
N ASP A 105 -3.81 3.78 16.68
CA ASP A 105 -4.40 5.08 16.98
C ASP A 105 -3.32 6.11 17.35
N PRO A 106 -3.08 7.14 16.52
CA PRO A 106 -2.05 8.15 16.80
C PRO A 106 -2.48 9.16 17.87
N THR A 107 -3.76 9.21 18.23
CA THR A 107 -4.32 10.21 19.15
C THR A 107 -4.14 9.83 20.62
N GLY A 108 -3.87 8.56 20.90
CA GLY A 108 -3.81 8.00 22.25
C GLY A 108 -5.16 7.97 22.98
N ARG A 109 -6.29 8.16 22.26
CA ARG A 109 -7.64 8.11 22.84
C ARG A 109 -8.16 6.68 22.99
N THR A 110 -7.66 5.77 22.18
CA THR A 110 -7.94 4.34 22.21
C THR A 110 -6.64 3.55 22.29
N ASP A 111 -6.76 2.27 22.61
CA ASP A 111 -5.67 1.29 22.64
C ASP A 111 -5.57 0.47 21.33
N CYS A 112 -6.30 0.85 20.28
CA CYS A 112 -6.30 0.19 18.98
C CYS A 112 -4.89 0.15 18.35
N GLY A 113 -4.42 -1.06 18.03
CA GLY A 113 -3.09 -1.29 17.45
C GLY A 113 -1.95 -1.14 18.45
N SER A 114 -2.25 -0.87 19.73
CA SER A 114 -1.26 -0.85 20.81
C SER A 114 -1.07 -2.25 21.41
N ALA A 115 0.10 -2.50 22.00
CA ALA A 115 0.39 -3.78 22.65
C ALA A 115 -0.50 -4.06 23.88
N SER A 116 -1.05 -3.02 24.52
CA SER A 116 -1.94 -3.12 25.68
C SER A 116 -3.41 -3.29 25.31
N GLY A 117 -3.77 -3.07 24.05
CA GLY A 117 -5.14 -3.21 23.52
C GLY A 117 -5.24 -4.39 22.54
N ASP A 118 -5.96 -4.18 21.44
CA ASP A 118 -5.97 -5.13 20.32
C ASP A 118 -4.84 -4.79 19.33
N PRO A 119 -3.75 -5.60 19.26
CA PRO A 119 -2.63 -5.36 18.36
C PRO A 119 -2.97 -5.60 16.89
N LEU A 120 -4.13 -6.20 16.57
CA LEU A 120 -4.61 -6.38 15.20
C LEU A 120 -5.58 -5.28 14.77
N CYS A 121 -6.03 -4.43 15.69
CA CYS A 121 -6.91 -3.32 15.37
C CYS A 121 -6.18 -2.29 14.49
N VAL A 122 -6.86 -1.85 13.44
CA VAL A 122 -6.40 -0.81 12.52
C VAL A 122 -7.25 0.43 12.76
N SER A 123 -6.62 1.52 13.19
CA SER A 123 -7.33 2.72 13.61
C SER A 123 -7.82 3.56 12.43
N VAL A 124 -9.09 3.95 12.46
CA VAL A 124 -9.68 4.94 11.52
C VAL A 124 -9.25 6.39 11.83
N ASP A 125 -8.47 6.61 12.90
CA ASP A 125 -7.77 7.89 13.11
C ASP A 125 -6.36 7.89 12.52
N SER A 126 -5.86 6.76 12.01
CA SER A 126 -4.56 6.70 11.36
C SER A 126 -4.66 7.13 9.90
N TRP A 127 -3.91 8.18 9.53
CA TRP A 127 -3.78 8.61 8.15
C TRP A 127 -3.26 7.49 7.25
N TRP A 128 -2.26 6.74 7.75
CA TRP A 128 -1.68 5.60 7.04
C TRP A 128 -2.71 4.48 6.81
N ALA A 129 -3.55 4.20 7.80
CA ALA A 129 -4.59 3.20 7.71
C ALA A 129 -5.70 3.60 6.72
N ASP A 130 -6.09 4.87 6.72
CA ASP A 130 -7.14 5.42 5.87
C ASP A 130 -6.71 5.42 4.39
N LEU A 131 -5.50 5.89 4.06
CA LEU A 131 -5.03 5.81 2.67
C LEU A 131 -4.77 4.38 2.22
N ASN A 132 -4.21 3.54 3.11
CA ASN A 132 -4.03 2.14 2.80
C ASN A 132 -5.37 1.41 2.62
N TYR A 133 -6.44 1.84 3.29
CA TYR A 133 -7.78 1.27 3.07
C TYR A 133 -8.14 1.33 1.58
N PHE A 134 -7.96 2.47 0.92
CA PHE A 134 -8.27 2.61 -0.50
C PHE A 134 -7.28 1.89 -1.41
N LEU A 135 -5.99 1.87 -1.05
CA LEU A 135 -4.97 1.04 -1.71
C LEU A 135 -5.14 -0.47 -1.44
N SER A 136 -6.12 -0.86 -0.62
CA SER A 136 -6.53 -2.26 -0.40
C SER A 136 -7.86 -2.54 -1.08
N SER A 137 -8.89 -1.75 -0.77
CA SER A 137 -10.27 -1.97 -1.17
C SER A 137 -10.50 -1.74 -2.65
N LEU A 138 -9.98 -0.65 -3.23
CA LEU A 138 -10.19 -0.34 -4.66
C LEU A 138 -9.55 -1.39 -5.59
N PRO A 139 -8.26 -1.76 -5.46
CA PRO A 139 -7.71 -2.83 -6.29
C PRO A 139 -8.42 -4.17 -6.07
N PHE A 140 -8.72 -4.53 -4.82
CA PHE A 140 -9.40 -5.79 -4.52
C PHE A 140 -10.81 -5.86 -5.12
N LEU A 141 -11.63 -4.82 -4.93
CA LEU A 141 -12.99 -4.77 -5.46
C LEU A 141 -13.01 -4.62 -6.99
N ALA A 142 -12.04 -3.93 -7.59
CA ALA A 142 -11.86 -3.91 -9.04
C ALA A 142 -11.44 -5.29 -9.60
N ALA A 143 -10.65 -6.07 -8.85
CA ALA A 143 -10.35 -7.45 -9.23
C ALA A 143 -11.58 -8.37 -9.16
N VAL A 144 -12.48 -8.13 -8.19
CA VAL A 144 -13.79 -8.81 -8.14
C VAL A 144 -14.63 -8.43 -9.36
N ASP A 145 -14.74 -7.13 -9.60
CA ASP A 145 -15.55 -6.53 -10.68
C ASP A 145 -15.05 -6.90 -12.09
N SER A 146 -13.75 -7.12 -12.26
CA SER A 146 -13.14 -7.62 -13.51
C SER A 146 -13.26 -9.14 -13.68
N GLY A 147 -13.81 -9.85 -12.69
CA GLY A 147 -13.99 -11.31 -12.72
C GLY A 147 -12.73 -12.11 -12.43
N ILE A 148 -11.58 -11.48 -12.14
CA ILE A 148 -10.34 -12.19 -11.77
C ILE A 148 -10.53 -13.04 -10.52
N MET A 149 -11.32 -12.56 -9.57
CA MET A 149 -11.53 -13.24 -8.28
C MET A 149 -12.43 -14.47 -8.35
N GLY A 150 -13.12 -14.71 -9.48
CA GLY A 150 -13.99 -15.88 -9.66
C GLY A 150 -15.25 -15.89 -8.80
N ILE A 151 -15.65 -14.74 -8.24
CA ILE A 151 -16.89 -14.54 -7.48
C ILE A 151 -17.70 -13.42 -8.11
N SER A 152 -19.01 -13.38 -7.84
CA SER A 152 -19.88 -12.29 -8.30
C SER A 152 -19.64 -11.01 -7.47
N SER A 153 -19.88 -9.85 -8.10
CA SER A 153 -19.60 -8.53 -7.51
C SER A 153 -20.45 -8.20 -6.28
N ASP A 154 -21.58 -8.89 -6.10
CA ASP A 154 -22.46 -8.77 -4.95
C ASP A 154 -22.11 -9.74 -3.80
N GLN A 155 -21.17 -10.66 -4.00
CA GLN A 155 -20.77 -11.69 -3.02
C GLN A 155 -19.68 -11.24 -2.04
N VAL A 156 -19.25 -9.99 -2.07
CA VAL A 156 -18.26 -9.47 -1.12
C VAL A 156 -18.71 -8.14 -0.52
N MET A 157 -18.45 -7.96 0.76
CA MET A 157 -18.72 -6.72 1.48
C MET A 157 -17.63 -6.47 2.51
N LEU A 158 -17.12 -5.26 2.52
CA LEU A 158 -16.18 -4.77 3.52
C LEU A 158 -16.96 -4.18 4.69
N LEU A 159 -16.57 -4.51 5.92
CA LEU A 159 -17.22 -3.98 7.11
C LEU A 159 -16.81 -2.52 7.35
N PRO A 160 -17.75 -1.68 7.82
CA PRO A 160 -17.47 -0.29 8.10
C PRO A 160 -16.61 -0.12 9.36
N PRO A 161 -15.85 0.99 9.47
CA PRO A 161 -15.17 1.33 10.70
C PRO A 161 -16.17 1.67 11.82
N PRO A 162 -15.73 1.68 13.08
CA PRO A 162 -16.57 2.09 14.21
C PRO A 162 -17.10 3.53 14.12
N LYS A 163 -16.42 4.42 13.37
CA LYS A 163 -16.80 5.82 13.16
C LYS A 163 -16.41 6.27 11.76
N ASP A 164 -16.89 7.45 11.34
CA ASP A 164 -16.55 8.07 10.05
C ASP A 164 -16.94 7.23 8.82
N GLN A 165 -17.95 6.36 8.97
CA GLN A 165 -18.37 5.37 7.98
C GLN A 165 -18.66 5.99 6.60
N MET A 166 -19.28 7.17 6.58
CA MET A 166 -19.64 7.85 5.33
C MET A 166 -18.43 8.29 4.47
N ARG A 167 -17.20 8.22 4.99
CA ARG A 167 -15.97 8.55 4.25
C ARG A 167 -15.47 7.39 3.38
N PHE A 168 -16.05 6.19 3.49
CA PHE A 168 -15.57 4.98 2.84
C PHE A 168 -16.63 4.35 1.93
N CYS A 169 -16.17 3.50 1.01
CA CYS A 169 -17.01 2.63 0.19
C CYS A 169 -16.72 1.16 0.55
N TYR A 170 -17.71 0.27 0.41
CA TYR A 170 -17.69 -1.05 1.06
C TYR A 170 -17.92 -2.24 0.14
N ASP A 171 -18.40 -2.01 -1.07
CA ASP A 171 -18.66 -3.03 -2.07
C ASP A 171 -18.40 -2.47 -3.46
N VAL A 172 -18.47 -3.33 -4.48
CA VAL A 172 -18.20 -2.93 -5.86
C VAL A 172 -19.09 -1.78 -6.31
N SER A 173 -20.37 -1.79 -5.92
CA SER A 173 -21.35 -0.78 -6.34
C SER A 173 -21.05 0.59 -5.73
N SER A 174 -20.89 0.64 -4.40
CA SER A 174 -20.56 1.87 -3.68
C SER A 174 -19.21 2.44 -4.11
N CYS A 175 -18.18 1.59 -4.28
CA CYS A 175 -16.86 2.07 -4.72
C CYS A 175 -16.86 2.56 -6.17
N ARG A 176 -17.59 1.91 -7.09
CA ARG A 176 -17.79 2.45 -8.45
C ARG A 176 -18.54 3.77 -8.46
N SER A 177 -19.50 3.96 -7.55
CA SER A 177 -20.25 5.21 -7.45
C SER A 177 -19.39 6.36 -6.91
N SER A 178 -18.54 6.09 -5.93
CA SER A 178 -17.71 7.12 -5.28
C SER A 178 -16.40 7.39 -6.02
N PHE A 179 -15.80 6.38 -6.65
CA PHE A 179 -14.46 6.43 -7.26
C PHE A 179 -14.48 5.86 -8.68
N HIS A 180 -15.44 6.31 -9.50
CA HIS A 180 -15.68 5.75 -10.84
C HIS A 180 -14.43 5.67 -11.72
N GLU A 181 -13.68 6.77 -11.83
CA GLU A 181 -12.48 6.82 -12.67
C GLU A 181 -11.35 5.94 -12.14
N THR A 182 -11.10 5.97 -10.83
CA THR A 182 -10.07 5.12 -10.20
C THR A 182 -10.41 3.64 -10.32
N MET A 183 -11.67 3.24 -10.12
CA MET A 183 -12.12 1.86 -10.35
C MET A 183 -11.92 1.45 -11.82
N ASN A 184 -12.19 2.34 -12.78
CA ASN A 184 -11.95 2.07 -14.19
C ASN A 184 -10.46 1.89 -14.51
N LYS A 185 -9.55 2.66 -13.88
CA LYS A 185 -8.10 2.51 -14.04
C LYS A 185 -7.61 1.16 -13.49
N TRP A 186 -8.10 0.73 -12.32
CA TRP A 186 -7.83 -0.61 -11.80
C TRP A 186 -8.40 -1.71 -12.70
N ASN A 187 -9.62 -1.54 -13.21
CA ASN A 187 -10.21 -2.48 -14.17
C ASN A 187 -9.40 -2.58 -15.46
N ALA A 188 -8.89 -1.45 -15.98
CA ALA A 188 -8.01 -1.45 -17.16
C ALA A 188 -6.72 -2.23 -16.92
N PHE A 189 -6.12 -2.10 -15.72
CA PHE A 189 -4.98 -2.92 -15.31
C PHE A 189 -5.31 -4.43 -15.37
N TYR A 190 -6.43 -4.84 -14.78
CA TYR A 190 -6.83 -6.26 -14.74
C TYR A 190 -7.22 -6.81 -16.12
N GLN A 191 -7.92 -6.02 -16.94
CA GLN A 191 -8.22 -6.39 -18.33
C GLN A 191 -6.94 -6.57 -19.14
N TYR A 192 -5.98 -5.66 -19.00
CA TYR A 192 -4.69 -5.80 -19.67
C TYR A 192 -3.92 -7.02 -19.17
N LEU A 193 -3.90 -7.27 -17.86
CA LEU A 193 -3.27 -8.45 -17.25
C LEU A 193 -3.78 -9.77 -17.83
N GLN A 194 -5.08 -9.86 -18.12
CA GLN A 194 -5.71 -11.03 -18.73
C GLN A 194 -5.35 -11.23 -20.21
N THR A 195 -4.80 -10.21 -20.89
CA THR A 195 -4.47 -10.33 -22.31
C THR A 195 -3.20 -11.16 -22.54
N PRO A 196 -3.16 -12.02 -23.59
CA PRO A 196 -1.95 -12.77 -23.92
C PRO A 196 -0.74 -11.88 -24.26
N SER A 197 -1.00 -10.70 -24.82
CA SER A 197 0.00 -9.71 -25.22
C SER A 197 0.54 -8.86 -24.09
N SER A 198 0.07 -9.03 -22.85
CA SER A 198 0.55 -8.20 -21.75
C SER A 198 2.04 -8.38 -21.52
N ASN A 199 2.74 -7.26 -21.37
CA ASN A 199 4.16 -7.23 -21.01
C ASN A 199 4.35 -6.52 -19.66
N PHE A 200 5.51 -6.74 -19.06
CA PHE A 200 5.80 -6.29 -17.70
C PHE A 200 5.81 -4.76 -17.57
N ASP A 201 6.38 -4.05 -18.55
CA ASP A 201 6.51 -2.59 -18.51
C ASP A 201 5.16 -1.89 -18.63
N ASP A 202 4.29 -2.36 -19.53
CA ASP A 202 2.95 -1.80 -19.67
C ASP A 202 2.08 -2.14 -18.45
N LEU A 203 2.23 -3.35 -17.88
CA LEU A 203 1.56 -3.69 -16.61
C LEU A 203 1.95 -2.74 -15.48
N LEU A 204 3.23 -2.37 -15.39
CA LEU A 204 3.69 -1.37 -14.43
C LEU A 204 3.06 0.00 -14.68
N LYS A 205 2.94 0.45 -15.94
CA LYS A 205 2.27 1.72 -16.25
C LYS A 205 0.81 1.70 -15.81
N TYR A 206 0.06 0.64 -16.15
CA TYR A 206 -1.33 0.52 -15.73
C TYR A 206 -1.49 0.46 -14.21
N LEU A 207 -0.63 -0.30 -13.52
CA LEU A 207 -0.60 -0.36 -12.06
C LEU A 207 -0.37 1.03 -11.46
N TRP A 208 0.66 1.73 -11.92
CA TRP A 208 1.02 3.04 -11.38
C TRP A 208 -0.04 4.10 -11.65
N ILE A 209 -0.68 4.10 -12.83
CA ILE A 209 -1.81 4.98 -13.14
C ILE A 209 -2.97 4.76 -12.17
N ALA A 210 -3.32 3.49 -11.88
CA ALA A 210 -4.40 3.18 -10.96
C ALA A 210 -4.03 3.51 -9.50
N HIS A 211 -2.78 3.24 -9.11
CA HIS A 211 -2.26 3.53 -7.79
C HIS A 211 -2.20 5.03 -7.49
N THR A 212 -1.64 5.86 -8.38
CA THR A 212 -1.57 7.31 -8.14
C THR A 212 -2.96 7.94 -8.17
N SER A 213 -3.85 7.51 -9.07
CA SER A 213 -5.25 7.93 -9.07
C SER A 213 -5.95 7.65 -7.74
N THR A 214 -5.64 6.52 -7.10
CA THR A 214 -6.16 6.20 -5.77
C THR A 214 -5.70 7.22 -4.72
N LEU A 215 -4.43 7.63 -4.76
CA LEU A 215 -3.89 8.64 -3.85
C LEU A 215 -4.46 10.03 -4.13
N GLU A 216 -4.56 10.42 -5.40
CA GLU A 216 -5.14 11.70 -5.85
C GLU A 216 -6.58 11.87 -5.34
N ASP A 217 -7.41 10.83 -5.48
CA ASP A 217 -8.83 10.87 -5.06
C ASP A 217 -9.02 10.90 -3.54
N THR A 218 -8.07 10.35 -2.77
CA THR A 218 -8.29 10.05 -1.35
C THR A 218 -7.47 10.92 -0.41
N PHE A 219 -6.29 11.39 -0.82
CA PHE A 219 -5.35 12.13 0.03
C PHE A 219 -6.01 13.33 0.72
N LYS A 220 -6.68 14.19 -0.05
CA LYS A 220 -7.32 15.40 0.47
C LYS A 220 -8.44 15.09 1.46
N SER A 221 -9.15 13.99 1.25
CA SER A 221 -10.23 13.56 2.11
C SER A 221 -9.76 13.18 3.50
N PHE A 222 -8.47 12.89 3.74
CA PHE A 222 -7.92 12.47 5.03
C PHE A 222 -6.80 13.37 5.56
N GLU A 223 -6.61 14.55 4.96
CA GLU A 223 -5.56 15.49 5.39
C GLU A 223 -5.71 15.94 6.85
N ASP A 224 -6.93 15.92 7.40
CA ASP A 224 -7.21 16.18 8.82
C ASP A 224 -6.48 15.21 9.76
N ARG A 225 -6.27 13.95 9.34
CA ARG A 225 -5.60 12.91 10.14
C ARG A 225 -4.11 13.15 10.32
N CYS A 226 -3.47 13.79 9.36
CA CYS A 226 -2.06 14.18 9.46
C CYS A 226 -1.81 15.05 10.71
N GLY A 227 -2.81 15.83 11.14
CA GLY A 227 -2.74 16.68 12.33
C GLY A 227 -2.65 15.92 13.66
N TYR A 228 -2.85 14.60 13.68
CA TYR A 228 -2.71 13.78 14.89
C TYR A 228 -1.27 13.36 15.16
N TYR A 229 -0.38 13.53 14.18
CA TYR A 229 1.01 13.09 14.27
C TYR A 229 1.95 14.23 14.67
N SER A 230 3.19 13.87 14.98
CA SER A 230 4.26 14.85 15.19
C SER A 230 4.57 15.58 13.87
N LYS A 231 5.09 16.82 13.94
CA LYS A 231 5.47 17.56 12.72
C LYS A 231 6.48 16.82 11.83
N PRO A 232 7.47 16.08 12.36
CA PRO A 232 8.30 15.20 11.54
C PRO A 232 7.53 14.10 10.80
N GLU A 233 6.59 13.42 11.45
CA GLU A 233 5.80 12.35 10.80
C GLU A 233 4.81 12.94 9.79
N GLU A 234 4.07 13.99 10.14
CA GLU A 234 3.17 14.71 9.22
C GLU A 234 3.91 15.13 7.93
N ARG A 235 5.16 15.58 8.06
CA ARG A 235 5.99 15.92 6.90
C ARG A 235 6.37 14.68 6.09
N PHE A 236 6.71 13.59 6.76
CA PHE A 236 7.04 12.34 6.10
C PHE A 236 5.85 11.77 5.31
N GLU A 237 4.63 11.80 5.86
CA GLU A 237 3.40 11.42 5.16
C GLU A 237 3.24 12.16 3.82
N ARG A 238 3.39 13.50 3.86
CA ARG A 238 3.29 14.35 2.66
C ARG A 238 4.43 14.08 1.68
N ASN A 239 5.67 13.98 2.17
CA ASN A 239 6.82 13.66 1.32
C ASN A 239 6.67 12.28 0.67
N TRP A 240 6.06 11.33 1.37
CA TRP A 240 5.86 9.97 0.90
C TRP A 240 4.91 9.93 -0.30
N VAL A 241 3.80 10.66 -0.25
CA VAL A 241 2.86 10.76 -1.37
C VAL A 241 3.54 11.34 -2.60
N VAL A 242 4.28 12.44 -2.45
CA VAL A 242 5.07 13.03 -3.55
C VAL A 242 6.08 12.01 -4.09
N ALA A 243 6.82 11.33 -3.22
CA ALA A 243 7.79 10.33 -3.67
C ALA A 243 7.15 9.19 -4.47
N VAL A 244 5.93 8.78 -4.11
CA VAL A 244 5.18 7.78 -4.87
C VAL A 244 4.87 8.25 -6.30
N GLU A 245 4.56 9.53 -6.53
CA GLU A 245 4.36 10.07 -7.87
C GLU A 245 5.63 9.96 -8.74
N TYR A 246 6.81 10.21 -8.16
CA TYR A 246 8.08 10.03 -8.87
C TYR A 246 8.43 8.56 -9.11
N LEU A 247 8.11 7.66 -8.16
CA LEU A 247 8.25 6.22 -8.37
C LEU A 247 7.34 5.74 -9.51
N ALA A 248 6.11 6.28 -9.58
CA ALA A 248 5.16 6.01 -10.64
C ALA A 248 5.64 6.52 -12.00
N ALA A 249 6.15 7.76 -12.07
CA ALA A 249 6.71 8.34 -13.28
C ALA A 249 7.89 7.52 -13.84
N LEU A 250 8.63 6.84 -12.95
CA LEU A 250 9.72 5.94 -13.30
C LEU A 250 9.30 4.48 -13.52
N SER A 251 8.00 4.18 -13.39
CA SER A 251 7.46 2.82 -13.45
C SER A 251 8.24 1.86 -12.53
N PHE A 252 8.52 2.29 -11.29
CA PHE A 252 9.32 1.51 -10.35
C PHE A 252 8.71 0.12 -10.14
N PRO A 253 9.45 -0.99 -10.35
CA PRO A 253 8.86 -2.32 -10.25
C PRO A 253 8.60 -2.75 -8.80
N THR A 254 7.33 -2.94 -8.46
CA THR A 254 6.81 -3.29 -7.12
C THR A 254 6.72 -4.80 -6.89
N THR A 255 7.74 -5.55 -7.34
CA THR A 255 7.83 -7.00 -7.15
C THR A 255 8.23 -7.36 -5.72
N LEU A 256 8.13 -8.65 -5.33
CA LEU A 256 8.42 -9.11 -3.96
C LEU A 256 9.80 -8.64 -3.48
N ILE A 257 10.84 -9.03 -4.20
CA ILE A 257 12.23 -8.75 -3.82
C ILE A 257 12.50 -7.24 -3.81
N ARG A 258 12.05 -6.51 -4.84
CA ARG A 258 12.32 -5.07 -4.96
C ARG A 258 11.62 -4.28 -3.86
N SER A 259 10.34 -4.56 -3.62
CA SER A 259 9.56 -3.93 -2.57
C SER A 259 10.09 -4.28 -1.17
N TYR A 260 10.51 -5.54 -0.95
CA TYR A 260 11.11 -5.97 0.31
C TYR A 260 12.45 -5.27 0.60
N LYS A 261 13.29 -5.07 -0.43
CA LYS A 261 14.54 -4.31 -0.28
C LYS A 261 14.27 -2.83 -0.05
N PHE A 262 13.35 -2.26 -0.82
CA PHE A 262 12.92 -0.87 -0.72
C PHE A 262 12.53 -0.50 0.72
N GLN A 263 11.68 -1.31 1.37
CA GLN A 263 11.17 -1.01 2.71
C GLN A 263 12.26 -1.00 3.81
N LYS A 264 13.47 -1.52 3.56
CA LYS A 264 14.60 -1.43 4.51
C LYS A 264 15.09 0.01 4.69
N GLY A 265 14.85 0.87 3.70
CA GLY A 265 15.19 2.29 3.76
C GLY A 265 14.14 3.15 4.46
N LEU A 266 12.95 2.61 4.73
CA LEU A 266 11.87 3.36 5.36
C LEU A 266 12.09 3.50 6.88
N PRO A 267 11.55 4.57 7.50
CA PRO A 267 11.59 4.76 8.94
C PRO A 267 11.03 3.52 9.69
N PRO A 268 11.78 2.94 10.66
CA PRO A 268 11.39 1.73 11.36
C PRO A 268 10.35 1.97 12.48
N ARG A 269 9.98 3.23 12.73
CA ARG A 269 8.93 3.65 13.67
C ARG A 269 8.29 4.96 13.19
N VAL A 270 7.18 5.33 13.81
CA VAL A 270 6.60 6.68 13.70
C VAL A 270 7.66 7.72 14.14
N LEU A 271 7.80 8.79 13.38
CA LEU A 271 8.74 9.87 13.69
C LEU A 271 8.24 10.69 14.88
N LEU A 272 9.17 11.02 15.78
CA LEU A 272 8.94 11.75 17.01
C LEU A 272 9.28 13.23 16.83
N LYS A 273 8.77 14.08 17.73
CA LYS A 273 9.06 15.53 17.72
C LYS A 273 10.55 15.87 17.81
N THR A 274 11.34 14.98 18.42
CA THR A 274 12.78 15.14 18.63
C THR A 274 13.62 14.64 17.46
N ASP A 275 13.03 13.97 16.47
CA ASP A 275 13.76 13.42 15.34
C ASP A 275 14.22 14.54 14.40
N VAL A 276 15.53 14.56 14.12
CA VAL A 276 16.16 15.54 13.21
C VAL A 276 16.90 14.80 12.11
N VAL A 277 16.35 14.83 10.90
CA VAL A 277 16.95 14.22 9.70
C VAL A 277 18.14 15.06 9.23
N PRO A 278 19.29 14.46 8.83
CA PRO A 278 19.60 13.02 8.68
C PRO A 278 20.33 12.40 9.89
N PHE A 279 20.10 12.88 11.12
CA PHE A 279 20.86 12.50 12.31
C PHE A 279 19.99 11.83 13.39
N ILE A 280 19.01 11.02 12.98
CA ILE A 280 18.20 10.23 13.91
C ILE A 280 19.06 9.06 14.40
N SER A 281 19.38 9.05 15.69
CA SER A 281 20.43 8.21 16.28
C SER A 281 20.09 6.72 16.30
N ASP A 282 18.82 6.36 16.41
CA ASP A 282 18.33 4.98 16.41
C ASP A 282 17.99 4.48 14.99
N PHE A 283 18.24 5.27 13.96
CA PHE A 283 18.06 4.88 12.56
C PHE A 283 19.41 4.49 11.95
N THR A 284 19.39 3.54 11.02
CA THR A 284 20.56 3.24 10.20
C THR A 284 20.94 4.44 9.32
N ALA A 285 22.19 4.48 8.86
CA ALA A 285 22.63 5.49 7.89
C ALA A 285 21.77 5.47 6.62
N PHE A 286 21.38 4.27 6.16
CA PHE A 286 20.53 4.11 4.99
C PHE A 286 19.13 4.73 5.19
N GLN A 287 18.49 4.48 6.33
CA GLN A 287 17.18 5.07 6.65
C GLN A 287 17.24 6.60 6.76
N ASN A 288 18.28 7.14 7.39
CA ASN A 288 18.50 8.58 7.46
C ASN A 288 18.70 9.21 6.07
N ILE A 289 19.47 8.57 5.19
CA ILE A 289 19.69 9.03 3.81
C ILE A 289 18.39 9.01 3.00
N VAL A 290 17.61 7.94 3.07
CA VAL A 290 16.34 7.83 2.36
C VAL A 290 15.37 8.92 2.84
N LEU A 291 15.22 9.10 4.16
CA LEU A 291 14.34 10.13 4.71
C LEU A 291 14.81 11.55 4.34
N PHE A 292 16.11 11.78 4.24
CA PHE A 292 16.66 13.04 3.73
C PHE A 292 16.35 13.25 2.25
N ALA A 293 16.54 12.22 1.41
CA ALA A 293 16.24 12.29 -0.02
C ALA A 293 14.77 12.57 -0.28
N LEU A 294 13.85 11.97 0.49
CA LEU A 294 12.41 12.28 0.44
C LEU A 294 12.11 13.75 0.77
N ASN A 295 12.79 14.30 1.79
CA ASN A 295 12.65 15.72 2.14
C ASN A 295 13.15 16.64 1.03
N VAL A 296 14.28 16.30 0.38
CA VAL A 296 14.83 17.08 -0.72
C VAL A 296 13.91 17.01 -1.95
N LEU A 297 13.40 15.82 -2.27
CA LEU A 297 12.48 15.63 -3.38
C LEU A 297 11.24 16.52 -3.26
N ASN A 298 10.56 16.50 -2.10
CA ASN A 298 9.38 17.35 -1.89
C ASN A 298 9.71 18.85 -1.94
N LYS A 299 10.91 19.26 -1.52
CA LYS A 299 11.32 20.67 -1.68
C LYS A 299 11.51 21.05 -3.14
N LEU A 300 12.10 20.17 -3.94
CA LEU A 300 12.30 20.41 -5.37
C LEU A 300 10.97 20.43 -6.12
N ASP A 301 10.08 19.50 -5.81
CA ASP A 301 8.72 19.43 -6.34
C ASP A 301 7.96 20.75 -6.17
N LYS A 302 7.90 21.26 -4.93
CA LYS A 302 7.29 22.57 -4.64
C LYS A 302 7.94 23.78 -5.34
N LEU A 303 9.19 23.66 -5.78
CA LEU A 303 9.87 24.72 -6.53
C LEU A 303 9.54 24.69 -8.02
N ILE A 304 9.17 23.53 -8.56
CA ILE A 304 8.90 23.34 -9.99
C ILE A 304 7.40 23.41 -10.33
N GLY A 305 6.52 23.26 -9.34
CA GLY A 305 5.06 23.40 -9.49
C GLY A 305 4.38 22.06 -9.65
#